data_AF-A0A7C2CTB1-F1
#
_entry.id   AF-A0A7C2CTB1-F1
#
_cell.length_a   1.000
_cell.length_b   1.000
_cell.length_c   1.000
_cell.angle_alpha   90.00
_cell.angle_beta   90.00
_cell.angle_gamma   90.00
#
_symmetry.space_group_name_H-M   'P 1'
#
loop_
_entity.id
_entity.type
_entity.pdbx_description
1 polymer ?
#
loop_
_entity_poly.entity_id
_entity_poly.type
_entity_poly.pdbx_seq_one_letter_code
_entity_poly.pdbx_strand_id
1 'polypeptide(L)'
;MAQGKASPLPPIKLGLPTGAMEAEALALMNAADLRVDRLTPHYGIVDDPRVSDGVFSEPRDLWTMVSQGDLDAAIVPFDAVAEEMQKRPTLRQVHVEPLTGELLFIINAQSAKRYQESLQDLLMLLRGAAEARGRVLLILNVDEGHLQEVLSLLPALRSPTVSPLAETGLYSVMSVVPRSEVNRLIPLLLRAGATDIVELPITKLIRGNR
;
A
#
# COMPACT_ATOMS: atom_id res chain seq x y z
N MET A 1 -39.25 17.21 -6.39
CA MET A 1 -38.31 17.87 -5.47
C MET A 1 -36.94 17.29 -5.74
N ALA A 2 -36.03 18.08 -6.31
CA ALA A 2 -34.67 17.65 -6.61
C ALA A 2 -33.93 17.45 -5.28
N GLN A 3 -33.47 16.23 -5.02
CA GLN A 3 -32.55 15.96 -3.91
C GLN A 3 -31.29 16.78 -4.16
N GLY A 4 -31.02 17.75 -3.28
CA GLY A 4 -29.78 18.52 -3.35
C GLY A 4 -28.60 17.56 -3.16
N LYS A 5 -27.86 17.29 -4.23
CA LYS A 5 -26.54 16.68 -4.10
C LYS A 5 -25.72 17.60 -3.20
N ALA A 6 -25.33 17.13 -2.02
CA ALA A 6 -24.36 17.83 -1.20
C ALA A 6 -23.13 18.14 -2.08
N SER A 7 -22.63 19.37 -2.03
CA SER A 7 -21.39 19.71 -2.72
C SER A 7 -20.30 18.75 -2.28
N PRO A 8 -19.44 18.27 -3.20
CA PRO A 8 -18.35 17.38 -2.84
C PRO A 8 -17.49 18.05 -1.77
N LEU A 9 -17.09 17.26 -0.76
CA LEU A 9 -16.20 17.75 0.29
C LEU A 9 -14.90 18.28 -0.33
N PRO A 10 -14.28 19.32 0.26
CA PRO A 10 -12.96 19.75 -0.19
C PRO A 10 -11.96 18.62 0.01
N PRO A 11 -10.97 18.44 -0.89
CA PRO A 11 -10.01 17.34 -0.77
C PRO A 11 -9.20 17.42 0.52
N ILE A 12 -8.67 16.27 0.95
CA ILE A 12 -7.80 16.13 2.13
C ILE A 12 -6.48 16.86 1.87
N LYS A 13 -6.06 17.69 2.82
CA LYS A 13 -4.71 18.27 2.85
C LYS A 13 -3.75 17.28 3.49
N LEU A 14 -2.85 16.70 2.70
CA LEU A 14 -1.94 15.64 3.12
C LEU A 14 -0.52 16.17 3.33
N GLY A 15 0.03 15.88 4.50
CA GLY A 15 1.45 16.05 4.80
C GLY A 15 2.29 14.87 4.34
N LEU A 16 3.45 15.14 3.75
CA LEU A 16 4.45 14.15 3.36
C LEU A 16 5.79 14.50 4.02
N PRO A 17 6.51 13.50 4.56
CA PRO A 17 7.70 13.75 5.34
C PRO A 17 8.86 14.13 4.42
N THR A 18 9.67 15.09 4.85
CA THR A 18 10.98 15.38 4.24
C THR A 18 12.09 14.56 4.92
N GLY A 19 13.29 14.58 4.34
CA GLY A 19 14.45 13.91 4.91
C GLY A 19 14.54 12.41 4.58
N ALA A 20 15.03 11.61 5.52
CA ALA A 20 15.47 10.23 5.28
C ALA A 20 14.36 9.27 4.77
N MET A 21 13.10 9.56 5.10
CA MET A 21 11.96 8.70 4.72
C MET A 21 11.06 9.31 3.64
N GLU A 22 11.44 10.46 3.06
CA GLU A 22 10.66 11.09 1.98
C GLU A 22 10.49 10.14 0.79
N ALA A 23 11.59 9.52 0.33
CA ALA A 23 11.57 8.59 -0.79
C ALA A 23 10.69 7.36 -0.51
N GLU A 24 10.68 6.87 0.73
CA GLU A 24 9.87 5.72 1.14
C GLU A 24 8.37 6.06 1.13
N ALA A 25 8.01 7.21 1.68
CA ALA A 25 6.63 7.70 1.67
C ALA A 25 6.13 7.96 0.24
N LEU A 26 6.94 8.57 -0.62
CA LEU A 26 6.60 8.80 -2.03
C LEU A 26 6.51 7.49 -2.82
N ALA A 27 7.38 6.53 -2.56
CA ALA A 27 7.30 5.20 -3.19
C ALA A 27 6.01 4.47 -2.80
N LEU A 28 5.61 4.55 -1.52
CA LEU A 28 4.34 4.00 -1.04
C LEU A 28 3.14 4.67 -1.72
N MET A 29 3.14 6.00 -1.77
CA MET A 29 2.10 6.79 -2.45
C MET A 29 1.99 6.40 -3.93
N ASN A 30 3.10 6.33 -4.65
CA ASN A 30 3.11 5.94 -6.07
C ASN A 30 2.63 4.50 -6.28
N ALA A 31 3.02 3.55 -5.42
CA ALA A 31 2.51 2.17 -5.47
C ALA A 31 1.01 2.09 -5.15
N ALA A 32 0.48 3.06 -4.40
CA ALA A 32 -0.94 3.23 -4.15
C ALA A 32 -1.69 3.95 -5.29
N ASP A 33 -1.02 4.30 -6.39
CA ASP A 33 -1.51 5.14 -7.50
C ASP A 33 -1.85 6.59 -7.07
N LEU A 34 -1.27 7.07 -5.97
CA LEU A 34 -1.41 8.43 -5.45
C LEU A 34 -0.16 9.23 -5.84
N ARG A 35 0.02 9.47 -7.14
CA ARG A 35 1.22 10.16 -7.66
C ARG A 35 1.30 11.57 -7.12
N VAL A 36 2.52 12.02 -6.80
CA VAL A 36 2.75 13.35 -6.26
C VAL A 36 3.64 14.12 -7.23
N ASP A 37 3.06 15.13 -7.86
CA ASP A 37 3.78 16.08 -8.71
C ASP A 37 4.32 17.21 -7.84
N ARG A 38 5.58 17.08 -7.43
CA ARG A 38 6.25 18.09 -6.59
C ARG A 38 6.51 19.36 -7.40
N LEU A 39 5.93 20.47 -6.94
CA LEU A 39 6.06 21.77 -7.60
C LEU A 39 7.13 22.64 -6.95
N THR A 40 7.30 22.51 -5.63
CA THR A 40 8.33 23.20 -4.85
C THR A 40 8.90 22.26 -3.79
N PRO A 41 10.01 22.61 -3.11
CA PRO A 41 10.52 21.81 -2.00
C PRO A 41 9.49 21.55 -0.87
N HIS A 42 8.48 22.42 -0.70
CA HIS A 42 7.49 22.32 0.38
C HIS A 42 6.08 21.97 -0.09
N TYR A 43 5.86 21.83 -1.40
CA TYR A 43 4.51 21.66 -1.96
C TYR A 43 4.50 20.82 -3.23
N GLY A 44 3.48 19.98 -3.37
CA GLY A 44 3.14 19.24 -4.56
C GLY A 44 1.64 18.99 -4.67
N ILE A 45 1.22 18.48 -5.82
CA ILE A 45 -0.17 18.08 -6.09
C ILE A 45 -0.24 16.57 -6.09
N VAL A 46 -1.25 16.01 -5.42
CA VAL A 46 -1.53 14.57 -5.49
C VAL A 46 -2.56 14.32 -6.59
N ASP A 47 -2.29 13.36 -7.47
CA ASP A 47 -3.18 12.96 -8.58
C ASP A 47 -4.33 12.07 -8.06
N ASP A 48 -5.16 12.62 -7.17
CA ASP A 48 -6.36 11.98 -6.66
C ASP A 48 -7.40 13.03 -6.23
N PRO A 49 -8.66 12.96 -6.67
CA PRO A 49 -9.67 13.98 -6.30
C PRO A 49 -9.98 14.03 -4.79
N ARG A 50 -9.61 13.00 -4.02
CA ARG A 50 -9.80 12.95 -2.56
C ARG A 50 -8.66 13.63 -1.80
N VAL A 51 -7.50 13.85 -2.43
CA VAL A 51 -6.30 14.44 -1.83
C VAL A 51 -5.72 15.45 -2.79
N SER A 52 -5.83 16.75 -2.52
CA SER A 52 -5.33 17.76 -3.48
C SER A 52 -3.92 18.26 -3.18
N ASP A 53 -3.61 18.46 -1.91
CA ASP A 53 -2.39 19.14 -1.49
C ASP A 53 -1.41 18.16 -0.85
N GLY A 54 -0.18 18.12 -1.37
CA GLY A 54 0.97 17.45 -0.76
C GLY A 54 1.89 18.47 -0.11
N VAL A 55 1.79 18.67 1.20
CA VAL A 55 2.66 19.57 1.96
C VAL A 55 3.87 18.81 2.47
N PHE A 56 5.07 19.25 2.08
CA PHE A 56 6.32 18.63 2.47
C PHE A 56 6.95 19.39 3.64
N SER A 57 7.09 18.72 4.79
CA SER A 57 7.71 19.29 5.99
C SER A 57 8.43 18.24 6.82
N GLU A 58 9.11 18.67 7.88
CA GLU A 58 9.74 17.76 8.83
C GLU A 58 8.68 16.97 9.60
N PRO A 59 8.89 15.68 9.94
CA PRO A 59 7.88 14.83 10.57
C PRO A 59 7.26 15.41 11.85
N ARG A 60 8.06 16.11 12.67
CA ARG A 60 7.59 16.76 13.91
C ARG A 60 6.68 17.95 13.63
N ASP A 61 6.95 18.69 12.57
CA ASP A 61 6.11 19.80 12.14
C ASP A 61 4.80 19.28 11.55
N LEU A 62 4.85 18.21 10.74
CA LEU A 62 3.65 17.55 10.23
C LEU A 62 2.74 17.05 11.35
N TRP A 63 3.31 16.42 12.39
CA TRP A 63 2.56 16.03 13.59
C TRP A 63 1.84 17.23 14.21
N THR A 64 2.57 18.35 14.37
CA THR A 64 2.04 19.58 14.98
C THR A 64 0.91 20.17 14.13
N MET A 65 1.10 20.29 12.81
CA MET A 65 0.11 20.82 11.87
C MET A 65 -1.18 19.96 11.85
N VAL A 66 -1.05 18.64 11.86
CA VAL A 66 -2.21 17.72 11.93
C VAL A 66 -2.93 17.83 13.27
N SER A 67 -2.17 17.93 14.37
CA SER A 67 -2.75 18.11 15.71
C SER A 67 -3.54 19.42 15.84
N GLN A 68 -3.04 20.50 15.23
CA GLN A 68 -3.67 21.83 15.24
C GLN A 68 -4.80 21.99 14.20
N GLY A 69 -4.88 21.07 13.22
CA GLY A 69 -5.90 21.10 12.18
C GLY A 69 -5.54 21.95 10.95
N ASP A 70 -4.27 22.37 10.83
CA ASP A 70 -3.75 23.04 9.63
C ASP A 70 -3.63 22.08 8.45
N LEU A 71 -3.31 20.81 8.75
CA LEU A 71 -3.37 19.68 7.84
C LEU A 71 -4.44 18.69 8.31
N ASP A 72 -5.07 18.01 7.36
CA ASP A 72 -6.04 16.97 7.68
C ASP A 72 -5.33 15.69 8.12
N ALA A 73 -4.33 15.27 7.34
CA ALA A 73 -3.58 14.04 7.57
C ALA A 73 -2.10 14.19 7.19
N ALA A 74 -1.26 13.26 7.60
CA ALA A 74 0.12 13.15 7.13
C ALA A 74 0.63 11.70 7.14
N ILE A 75 1.58 11.39 6.27
CA ILE A 75 2.45 10.22 6.41
C ILE A 75 3.69 10.64 7.18
N VAL A 76 4.05 9.91 8.24
CA VAL A 76 5.20 10.25 9.09
C VAL A 76 5.97 8.98 9.49
N PRO A 77 7.30 9.04 9.65
CA PRO A 77 8.09 7.96 10.24
C PRO A 77 7.72 7.74 11.71
N PHE A 78 7.55 6.48 12.12
CA PHE A 78 7.28 6.10 13.51
C PHE A 78 8.33 6.69 14.46
N ASP A 79 9.63 6.46 14.19
CA ASP A 79 10.71 6.90 15.07
C ASP A 79 10.79 8.43 15.20
N ALA A 80 10.42 9.16 14.15
CA ALA A 80 10.50 10.62 14.15
C ALA A 80 9.42 11.28 15.03
N VAL A 81 8.28 10.60 15.25
CA VAL A 81 7.14 11.10 16.02
C VAL A 81 6.86 10.31 17.31
N ALA A 82 7.66 9.29 17.61
CA ALA A 82 7.47 8.43 18.79
C ALA A 82 7.45 9.21 20.12
N GLU A 83 8.27 10.25 20.25
CA GLU A 83 8.27 11.16 21.42
C GLU A 83 6.95 11.95 21.51
N GLU A 84 6.43 12.43 20.38
CA GLU A 84 5.16 13.17 20.33
C GLU A 84 3.97 12.27 20.70
N MET A 85 3.99 11.02 20.26
CA MET A 85 2.99 10.02 20.61
C MET A 85 2.93 9.72 22.11
N GLN A 86 3.99 9.98 22.88
CA GLN A 86 3.95 9.79 24.35
C GLN A 86 3.24 10.96 25.07
N LYS A 87 3.05 12.10 24.40
CA LYS A 87 2.42 13.29 24.96
C LYS A 87 0.90 13.15 24.93
N ARG A 88 0.32 12.81 26.10
CA ARG A 88 -1.11 12.54 26.30
C ARG A 88 -2.13 13.61 25.83
N PRO A 89 -1.90 14.94 25.93
CA PRO A 89 -2.93 15.90 25.55
C PRO A 89 -3.16 15.96 24.02
N THR A 90 -2.14 15.69 23.21
CA THR A 90 -2.18 15.79 21.74
C THR A 90 -2.74 14.51 21.08
N LEU A 91 -2.53 13.35 21.70
CA LEU A 91 -3.05 12.06 21.20
C LEU A 91 -4.58 12.00 21.04
N ARG A 92 -5.34 12.79 21.80
CA ARG A 92 -6.81 12.80 21.68
C ARG A 92 -7.29 13.48 20.38
N GLN A 93 -6.41 14.25 19.75
CA GLN A 93 -6.72 15.04 18.56
C GLN A 93 -6.28 14.35 17.27
N VAL A 94 -5.49 13.27 17.36
CA VAL A 94 -4.88 12.60 16.20
C VAL A 94 -5.15 11.10 16.28
N HIS A 95 -5.73 10.55 15.22
CA HIS A 95 -5.77 9.10 15.00
C HIS A 95 -4.49 8.68 14.28
N VAL A 96 -3.93 7.56 14.70
CA VAL A 96 -2.68 7.01 14.18
C VAL A 96 -2.96 5.62 13.62
N GLU A 97 -2.62 5.41 12.36
CA GLU A 97 -2.82 4.17 11.63
C GLU A 97 -1.48 3.70 11.07
N PRO A 98 -0.94 2.53 11.45
CA PRO A 98 0.28 2.02 10.84
C PRO A 98 0.06 1.69 9.36
N LEU A 99 1.04 2.05 8.51
CA LEU A 99 1.08 1.70 7.08
C LEU A 99 2.12 0.60 6.83
N THR A 100 3.34 0.79 7.33
CA THR A 100 4.44 -0.20 7.28
C THR A 100 5.03 -0.38 8.68
N GLY A 101 6.15 -1.09 8.82
CA GLY A 101 6.89 -1.14 10.08
C GLY A 101 7.49 0.21 10.49
N GLU A 102 7.69 1.10 9.52
CA GLU A 102 8.42 2.36 9.65
C GLU A 102 7.52 3.59 9.44
N LEU A 103 6.46 3.49 8.64
CA LEU A 103 5.57 4.60 8.29
C LEU A 103 4.21 4.48 8.98
N LEU A 104 3.76 5.62 9.50
CA LEU A 104 2.44 5.84 10.06
C LEU A 104 1.66 6.79 9.15
N PHE A 105 0.35 6.61 9.11
CA PHE A 105 -0.61 7.61 8.67
C PHE A 105 -1.24 8.24 9.91
N ILE A 106 -1.13 9.56 10.04
CA ILE A 106 -1.78 10.32 11.11
C ILE A 106 -2.88 11.18 10.53
N ILE A 107 -3.98 11.35 11.27
CA ILE A 107 -5.10 12.18 10.84
C ILE A 107 -5.77 12.88 12.01
N ASN A 108 -6.14 14.14 11.81
CA ASN A 108 -6.89 14.91 12.77
C ASN A 108 -8.27 14.26 13.08
N ALA A 109 -8.69 14.27 14.34
CA ALA A 109 -9.93 13.62 14.78
C ALA A 109 -11.21 14.18 14.13
N GLN A 110 -11.25 15.48 13.85
CA GLN A 110 -12.36 16.09 13.13
C GLN A 110 -12.32 15.70 11.64
N SER A 111 -11.14 15.70 11.03
CA SER A 111 -10.96 15.30 9.63
C SER A 111 -11.28 13.81 9.41
N ALA A 112 -10.93 12.93 10.36
CA ALA A 112 -11.27 11.52 10.31
C ALA A 112 -12.78 11.27 10.24
N LYS A 113 -13.58 12.08 10.96
CA LYS A 113 -15.05 12.04 10.88
C LYS A 113 -15.57 12.66 9.60
N ARG A 114 -14.99 13.79 9.17
CA ARG A 114 -15.41 14.52 7.97
C ARG A 114 -15.20 13.70 6.70
N TYR A 115 -14.07 13.00 6.60
CA TYR A 115 -13.61 12.31 5.40
C TYR A 115 -13.72 10.79 5.50
N GLN A 116 -14.59 10.26 6.36
CA GLN A 116 -14.61 8.84 6.72
C GLN A 116 -14.55 7.89 5.51
N GLU A 117 -15.38 8.11 4.49
CA GLU A 117 -15.42 7.27 3.28
C GLU A 117 -14.13 7.42 2.46
N SER A 118 -13.72 8.64 2.12
CA SER A 118 -12.50 8.89 1.36
C SER A 118 -11.24 8.39 2.07
N LEU A 119 -11.20 8.51 3.40
CA LEU A 119 -10.13 8.01 4.23
C LEU A 119 -10.06 6.48 4.21
N GLN A 120 -11.21 5.81 4.30
CA GLN A 120 -11.28 4.36 4.23
C GLN A 120 -10.70 3.85 2.92
N ASP A 121 -11.06 4.49 1.80
CA ASP A 121 -10.52 4.12 0.50
C ASP A 121 -9.01 4.39 0.40
N LEU A 122 -8.54 5.56 0.84
CA LEU A 122 -7.12 5.91 0.80
C LEU A 122 -6.27 4.96 1.65
N LEU A 123 -6.69 4.68 2.89
CA LEU A 123 -6.00 3.73 3.75
C LEU A 123 -6.01 2.32 3.15
N MET A 124 -7.11 1.91 2.50
CA MET A 124 -7.17 0.64 1.78
C MET A 124 -6.13 0.57 0.65
N LEU A 125 -5.99 1.63 -0.15
CA LEU A 125 -5.01 1.69 -1.25
C LEU A 125 -3.57 1.70 -0.71
N LEU A 126 -3.28 2.53 0.30
CA LEU A 126 -1.96 2.62 0.93
C LEU A 126 -1.55 1.30 1.60
N ARG A 127 -2.46 0.66 2.35
CA ARG A 127 -2.18 -0.65 2.98
C ARG A 127 -1.98 -1.74 1.94
N GLY A 128 -2.79 -1.73 0.87
CA GLY A 128 -2.61 -2.68 -0.22
C GLY A 128 -1.27 -2.54 -0.91
N ALA A 129 -0.78 -1.31 -1.08
CA ALA A 129 0.54 -1.02 -1.63
C ALA A 129 1.67 -1.45 -0.68
N ALA A 130 1.54 -1.14 0.61
CA ALA A 130 2.48 -1.58 1.64
C ALA A 130 2.60 -3.11 1.68
N GLU A 131 1.48 -3.82 1.63
CA GLU A 131 1.46 -5.29 1.64
C GLU A 131 2.09 -5.89 0.37
N ALA A 132 1.89 -5.25 -0.78
CA ALA A 132 2.41 -5.72 -2.06
C ALA A 132 3.93 -5.56 -2.19
N ARG A 133 4.55 -4.58 -1.52
CA ARG A 133 5.99 -4.27 -1.62
C ARG A 133 6.91 -5.47 -1.37
N GLY A 134 6.51 -6.39 -0.48
CA GLY A 134 7.26 -7.61 -0.15
C GLY A 134 6.92 -8.83 -1.00
N ARG A 135 6.16 -8.68 -2.08
CA ARG A 135 5.54 -9.79 -2.81
C ARG A 135 5.72 -9.67 -4.32
N VAL A 136 5.66 -10.81 -5.00
CA VAL A 136 5.66 -10.89 -6.46
C VAL A 136 4.64 -11.92 -6.92
N LEU A 137 4.16 -11.78 -8.15
CA LEU A 137 3.40 -12.79 -8.84
C LEU A 137 4.37 -13.71 -9.59
N LEU A 138 4.34 -15.00 -9.27
CA LEU A 138 4.98 -16.04 -10.08
C LEU A 138 3.93 -16.65 -11.02
N ILE A 139 4.31 -16.78 -12.28
CA ILE A 139 3.60 -17.53 -13.30
C ILE A 139 4.55 -18.61 -13.78
N LEU A 140 4.07 -19.84 -13.91
CA LEU A 140 4.88 -20.94 -14.43
C LEU A 140 4.00 -21.93 -15.19
N ASN A 141 4.62 -22.69 -16.07
CA ASN A 141 3.99 -23.83 -16.73
C ASN A 141 4.40 -25.13 -16.03
N VAL A 142 3.54 -26.14 -16.08
CA VAL A 142 3.81 -27.47 -15.53
C VAL A 142 2.93 -28.50 -16.24
N ASP A 143 3.45 -29.70 -16.49
CA ASP A 143 2.63 -30.80 -16.98
C ASP A 143 1.77 -31.44 -15.87
N GLU A 144 0.73 -32.16 -16.27
CA GLU A 144 -0.22 -32.81 -15.37
C GLU A 144 0.46 -33.76 -14.37
N GLY A 145 1.51 -34.46 -14.77
CA GLY A 145 2.23 -35.42 -13.93
C GLY A 145 2.98 -34.76 -12.77
N HIS A 146 3.44 -33.53 -12.96
CA HIS A 146 4.23 -32.77 -11.98
C HIS A 146 3.43 -31.71 -11.21
N LEU A 147 2.17 -31.45 -11.61
CA LEU A 147 1.34 -30.39 -11.05
C LEU A 147 1.26 -30.43 -9.51
N GLN A 148 0.98 -31.60 -8.92
CA GLN A 148 0.81 -31.69 -7.46
C GLN A 148 2.11 -31.44 -6.68
N GLU A 149 3.25 -31.88 -7.21
CA GLU A 149 4.55 -31.61 -6.58
C GLU A 149 4.84 -30.11 -6.59
N VAL A 150 4.64 -29.46 -7.74
CA VAL A 150 4.77 -27.99 -7.88
C VAL A 150 3.84 -27.24 -6.94
N LEU A 151 2.57 -27.63 -6.85
CA LEU A 151 1.60 -27.01 -5.94
C LEU A 151 2.02 -27.13 -4.47
N SER A 152 2.67 -28.23 -4.08
CA SER A 152 3.13 -28.44 -2.70
C SER A 152 4.30 -27.54 -2.30
N LEU A 153 5.07 -27.02 -3.26
CA LEU A 153 6.21 -26.12 -3.04
C LEU A 153 5.79 -24.65 -2.90
N LEU A 154 4.64 -24.28 -3.45
CA LEU A 154 4.16 -22.90 -3.44
C LEU A 154 3.64 -22.51 -2.04
N PRO A 155 4.06 -21.35 -1.48
CA PRO A 155 3.61 -20.92 -0.16
C PRO A 155 2.10 -20.64 -0.14
N ALA A 156 1.42 -21.15 0.89
CA ALA A 156 -0.03 -21.31 1.01
C ALA A 156 -0.88 -20.03 1.12
N LEU A 157 -0.36 -18.85 0.74
CA LEU A 157 -1.01 -17.56 1.01
C LEU A 157 -2.38 -17.41 0.32
N ARG A 158 -2.64 -18.14 -0.78
CA ARG A 158 -3.96 -18.52 -1.32
C ARG A 158 -3.83 -19.79 -2.17
N SER A 159 -4.95 -20.45 -2.44
CA SER A 159 -5.04 -21.49 -3.48
C SER A 159 -4.50 -20.90 -4.78
N PRO A 160 -3.36 -21.38 -5.31
CA PRO A 160 -2.82 -20.89 -6.57
C PRO A 160 -3.86 -21.06 -7.67
N THR A 161 -3.86 -20.14 -8.63
CA THR A 161 -4.70 -20.30 -9.82
C THR A 161 -4.04 -21.33 -10.71
N VAL A 162 -4.79 -22.37 -11.08
CA VAL A 162 -4.36 -23.40 -12.03
C VAL A 162 -5.28 -23.31 -13.23
N SER A 163 -4.71 -23.14 -14.42
CA SER A 163 -5.47 -22.98 -15.66
C SER A 163 -4.89 -23.89 -16.75
N PRO A 164 -5.71 -24.67 -17.47
CA PRO A 164 -5.21 -25.51 -18.55
C PRO A 164 -4.69 -24.66 -19.71
N LEU A 165 -3.62 -25.11 -20.36
CA LEU A 165 -3.10 -24.51 -21.59
C LEU A 165 -3.78 -25.09 -22.84
N ALA A 166 -3.50 -24.49 -24.00
CA ALA A 166 -4.01 -24.98 -25.28
C ALA A 166 -3.45 -26.36 -25.66
N GLU A 167 -2.22 -26.65 -25.23
CA GLU A 167 -1.62 -27.98 -25.34
C GLU A 167 -2.15 -28.88 -24.22
N THR A 168 -2.66 -30.05 -24.63
CA THR A 168 -3.28 -31.02 -23.72
C THR A 168 -2.27 -31.52 -22.68
N GLY A 169 -2.65 -31.51 -21.41
CA GLY A 169 -1.83 -32.02 -20.31
C GLY A 169 -0.84 -31.01 -19.74
N LEU A 170 -0.89 -29.74 -20.16
CA LEU A 170 -0.12 -28.64 -19.55
C LEU A 170 -1.03 -27.64 -18.82
N TYR A 171 -0.50 -27.07 -17.74
CA TYR A 171 -1.17 -26.08 -16.90
C TYR A 171 -0.28 -24.86 -16.69
N SER A 172 -0.92 -23.68 -16.63
CA SER A 172 -0.34 -22.48 -16.05
C SER A 172 -0.72 -22.40 -14.57
N VAL A 173 0.27 -22.20 -13.71
CA VAL A 173 0.11 -21.98 -12.29
C VAL A 173 0.51 -20.55 -11.96
N MET A 174 -0.37 -19.82 -11.29
CA MET A 174 -0.13 -18.46 -10.83
C MET A 174 -0.24 -18.38 -9.32
N SER A 175 0.77 -17.79 -8.67
CA SER A 175 0.78 -17.61 -7.21
C SER A 175 1.49 -16.34 -6.78
N VAL A 176 0.94 -15.66 -5.78
CA VAL A 176 1.61 -14.52 -5.13
C VAL A 176 2.47 -15.04 -3.99
N VAL A 177 3.78 -14.81 -4.07
CA VAL A 177 4.75 -15.32 -3.11
C VAL A 177 5.55 -14.18 -2.46
N PRO A 178 6.13 -14.39 -1.26
CA PRO A 178 7.07 -13.45 -0.69
C PRO A 178 8.31 -13.31 -1.58
N ARG A 179 8.72 -12.08 -1.89
CA ARG A 179 9.87 -11.82 -2.75
C ARG A 179 11.17 -12.42 -2.19
N SER A 180 11.30 -12.47 -0.87
CA SER A 180 12.43 -13.08 -0.16
C SER A 180 12.59 -14.58 -0.41
N GLU A 181 11.54 -15.28 -0.82
CA GLU A 181 11.56 -16.73 -1.06
C GLU A 181 11.85 -17.11 -2.51
N VAL A 182 11.68 -16.16 -3.45
CA VAL A 182 11.70 -16.41 -4.90
C VAL A 182 13.00 -17.08 -5.37
N ASN A 183 14.16 -16.54 -4.97
CA ASN A 183 15.47 -17.08 -5.37
C ASN A 183 15.69 -18.53 -4.92
N ARG A 184 15.05 -18.94 -3.82
CA ARG A 184 15.08 -20.34 -3.35
C ARG A 184 14.03 -21.18 -4.07
N LEU A 185 12.86 -20.60 -4.32
CA LEU A 185 11.69 -21.30 -4.87
C LEU A 185 11.87 -21.66 -6.34
N ILE A 186 12.39 -20.75 -7.18
CA ILE A 186 12.56 -20.98 -8.62
C ILE A 186 13.36 -22.27 -8.92
N PRO A 187 14.56 -22.51 -8.33
CA PRO A 187 15.29 -23.76 -8.58
C PRO A 187 14.56 -25.02 -8.09
N LEU A 188 13.77 -24.93 -7.02
CA LEU A 188 12.97 -26.05 -6.51
C LEU A 188 11.84 -26.38 -7.48
N LEU A 189 11.13 -25.36 -7.96
CA LEU A 189 10.07 -25.51 -8.95
C LEU A 189 10.59 -26.13 -10.24
N LEU A 190 11.73 -25.67 -10.77
CA LEU A 190 12.35 -26.25 -11.97
C LEU A 190 12.68 -27.74 -11.81
N ARG A 191 13.20 -28.15 -10.64
CA ARG A 191 13.49 -29.56 -10.34
C ARG A 191 12.22 -30.41 -10.20
N ALA A 192 11.15 -29.80 -9.74
CA ALA A 192 9.83 -30.43 -9.62
C ALA A 192 9.04 -30.43 -10.94
N GLY A 193 9.63 -30.03 -12.07
CA GLY A 193 8.99 -30.11 -13.39
C GLY A 193 8.34 -28.82 -13.88
N ALA A 194 8.49 -27.69 -13.18
CA ALA A 194 8.04 -26.39 -13.69
C ALA A 194 8.90 -25.91 -14.87
N THR A 195 8.28 -25.23 -15.82
CA THR A 195 8.93 -24.56 -16.96
C THR A 195 8.44 -23.11 -17.10
N ASP A 196 9.15 -22.31 -17.90
CA ASP A 196 8.75 -20.94 -18.28
C ASP A 196 8.34 -20.03 -17.11
N ILE A 197 9.13 -20.06 -16.03
CA ILE A 197 8.82 -19.30 -14.81
C ILE A 197 9.04 -17.80 -15.06
N VAL A 198 8.00 -17.00 -14.82
CA VAL A 198 8.00 -15.54 -14.92
C VAL A 198 7.72 -14.93 -13.54
N GLU A 199 8.58 -14.00 -13.13
CA GLU A 199 8.39 -13.15 -11.95
C GLU A 199 7.89 -11.77 -12.38
N LEU A 200 6.75 -11.35 -11.85
CA LEU A 200 6.18 -10.03 -12.07
C LEU A 200 6.01 -9.28 -10.74
N PRO A 201 6.47 -8.02 -10.63
CA PRO A 201 6.20 -7.21 -9.45
C PRO A 201 4.71 -6.88 -9.37
N ILE A 202 4.17 -6.84 -8.16
CA ILE A 202 2.82 -6.34 -7.89
C ILE A 202 2.92 -5.01 -7.14
N THR A 203 2.14 -4.02 -7.54
CA THR A 203 2.15 -2.68 -6.92
C THR A 203 1.18 -2.57 -5.74
N LYS A 204 0.09 -3.35 -5.76
CA LYS A 204 -1.00 -3.27 -4.79
C LYS A 204 -1.71 -4.61 -4.64
N LEU A 205 -2.03 -4.99 -3.41
CA LEU A 205 -2.78 -6.21 -3.07
C LEU A 205 -3.97 -5.85 -2.17
N ILE A 206 -5.18 -5.84 -2.73
CA ILE A 206 -6.40 -5.53 -1.97
C ILE A 206 -7.09 -6.82 -1.54
N ARG A 207 -7.24 -6.99 -0.22
CA ARG A 207 -7.99 -8.11 0.36
C ARG A 207 -9.44 -7.68 0.57
N GLY A 208 -10.37 -8.37 -0.09
CA GLY A 208 -11.78 -8.28 0.28
C GLY A 208 -12.02 -8.93 1.65
N ASN A 209 -12.86 -8.32 2.47
CA ASN A 209 -13.41 -8.99 3.65
C ASN A 209 -14.34 -10.10 3.16
N ARG A 210 -14.03 -11.35 3.50
CA ARG A 210 -14.97 -12.47 3.41
C ARG A 210 -15.43 -12.83 4.81
#